data_AF-A0A914YI53-F1
#
_entry.id   AF-A0A914YI53-F1
#
_cell.length_a   1.000
_cell.length_b   1.000
_cell.length_c   1.000
_cell.angle_alpha   90.00
_cell.angle_beta   90.00
_cell.angle_gamma   90.00
#
_symmetry.space_group_name_H-M   'P 1'
#
loop_
_entity.id
_entity.type
_entity.pdbx_description
1 polymer ?
#
loop_
_entity_poly.entity_id
_entity_poly.type
_entity_poly.pdbx_seq_one_letter_code
_entity_poly.pdbx_strand_id
1 'polypeptide(L)'
;MTHKFFIGEVQNKRLKDALNRESWQFGDIVFTNIMDSYLNLTLKMNALYQWQQEYCPKIQYFLRADEDTVLDVHRFDHFFVATV
;
A
#
# COMPACT_ATOMS: atom_id res chain seq x y z
N MET A 1 2.85 -3.42 -13.48
CA MET A 1 2.12 -2.89 -12.31
C MET A 1 2.88 -3.30 -11.06
N THR A 2 3.27 -2.35 -10.22
CA THR A 2 3.93 -2.61 -8.93
C THR A 2 2.93 -2.35 -7.82
N HIS A 3 2.82 -3.26 -6.83
CA HIS A 3 1.98 -3.07 -5.66
C HIS A 3 2.84 -2.97 -4.40
N LYS A 4 2.31 -2.26 -3.40
CA LYS A 4 2.91 -2.13 -2.06
C LYS A 4 1.80 -2.19 -1.01
N PHE A 5 2.03 -2.90 0.08
CA PHE A 5 1.14 -2.96 1.22
C PHE A 5 1.60 -1.98 2.28
N PHE A 6 0.73 -1.08 2.72
CA PHE A 6 1.03 -0.15 3.79
C PHE A 6 0.51 -0.71 5.11
N ILE A 7 1.40 -0.91 6.07
CA ILE A 7 1.06 -1.50 7.38
C ILE A 7 1.44 -0.53 8.49
N GLY A 8 0.54 -0.36 9.47
CA GLY A 8 0.77 0.45 10.65
C GLY A 8 1.53 -0.30 11.74
N GLU A 9 1.82 0.38 12.85
CA GLU A 9 2.30 -0.28 14.04
C GLU A 9 1.21 -1.16 14.66
N VAL A 10 1.57 -2.41 14.92
CA VAL A 10 0.74 -3.39 15.60
C VAL A 10 1.32 -3.72 16.98
N GLN A 11 0.47 -3.80 18.00
CA GLN A 11 0.92 -4.12 19.37
C GLN A 11 1.18 -5.63 19.56
N ASN A 12 0.53 -6.46 18.75
CA ASN A 12 0.65 -7.91 18.86
C ASN A 12 2.01 -8.38 18.32
N LYS A 13 2.87 -8.85 19.22
CA LYS A 13 4.22 -9.35 18.88
C LYS A 13 4.20 -10.49 17.86
N ARG A 14 3.28 -11.44 17.99
CA ARG A 14 3.19 -12.58 17.04
C ARG A 14 2.83 -12.12 15.64
N LEU A 15 1.93 -11.14 15.53
CA LEU A 15 1.57 -10.52 14.25
C LEU A 15 2.75 -9.76 13.66
N LYS A 16 3.47 -8.97 14.48
CA LYS A 16 4.67 -8.25 14.05
C LYS A 16 5.75 -9.19 13.51
N ASP A 17 5.98 -10.32 14.18
CA ASP A 17 6.94 -11.33 13.72
C ASP A 17 6.50 -12.00 12.41
N ALA A 18 5.19 -12.22 12.22
CA ALA A 18 4.65 -12.74 10.97
C ALA A 18 4.84 -11.76 9.82
N LEU A 19 4.52 -10.47 10.04
CA LEU A 19 4.71 -9.40 9.06
C LEU A 19 6.19 -9.22 8.70
N ASN A 20 7.11 -9.34 9.66
CA ASN A 20 8.54 -9.27 9.38
C ASN A 20 9.00 -10.43 8.47
N ARG A 21 8.48 -11.64 8.67
CA ARG A 21 8.79 -12.79 7.80
C ARG A 21 8.21 -12.63 6.40
N GLU A 22 6.98 -12.14 6.30
CA GLU A 22 6.30 -11.85 5.04
C GLU A 22 7.04 -10.76 4.26
N SER A 23 7.41 -9.66 4.93
CA SER A 23 8.24 -8.59 4.36
C SER A 23 9.59 -9.11 3.87
N TRP A 24 10.25 -9.98 4.64
CA TRP A 24 11.51 -10.60 4.22
C TRP A 24 11.36 -11.47 2.98
N GLN A 25 10.21 -12.15 2.83
CA GLN A 25 9.96 -13.05 1.70
C GLN A 25 9.56 -12.30 0.42
N PHE A 26 8.72 -11.26 0.51
CA PHE A 26 8.13 -10.61 -0.67
C PHE A 26 8.64 -9.18 -0.93
N GLY A 27 9.08 -8.45 0.09
CA GLY A 27 9.67 -7.11 -0.06
C GLY A 27 8.70 -6.02 -0.56
N ASP A 28 7.40 -6.23 -0.38
CA ASP A 28 6.32 -5.34 -0.84
C ASP A 28 5.62 -4.58 0.29
N ILE A 29 5.96 -4.82 1.56
CA ILE A 29 5.45 -4.05 2.69
C ILE A 29 6.22 -2.74 2.90
N VAL A 30 5.49 -1.66 3.12
CA VAL A 30 5.96 -0.40 3.68
C VAL A 30 5.39 -0.26 5.09
N PHE A 31 6.26 -0.33 6.10
CA PHE A 31 5.89 -0.11 7.49
C PHE A 31 5.84 1.38 7.81
N THR A 32 4.75 1.81 8.44
CA THR A 32 4.58 3.18 8.96
C THR A 32 4.66 3.17 10.48
N ASN A 33 5.01 4.31 11.07
CA ASN A 33 5.00 4.52 12.53
C ASN A 33 3.62 4.90 13.07
N ILE A 34 2.56 4.76 12.27
CA ILE A 34 1.18 5.09 12.62
C ILE A 34 0.53 3.84 13.20
N MET A 35 -0.05 3.92 14.40
CA MET A 35 -0.77 2.78 14.99
C MET A 35 -1.88 2.30 14.06
N ASP A 36 -1.88 1.01 13.72
CA ASP A 36 -2.86 0.44 12.81
C ASP A 36 -4.22 0.35 13.51
N SER A 37 -5.13 1.24 13.12
CA SER A 37 -6.50 1.31 13.61
C SER A 37 -7.37 2.00 12.59
N TYR A 38 -8.67 1.69 12.61
CA TYR A 38 -9.65 2.29 11.70
C TYR A 38 -9.66 3.83 11.78
N LEU A 39 -9.52 4.39 12.98
CA LEU A 39 -9.48 5.83 13.21
C LEU A 39 -8.26 6.51 12.57
N ASN A 40 -7.16 5.77 12.37
CA ASN A 40 -5.92 6.30 11.82
C ASN A 40 -5.78 6.09 10.30
N LEU A 41 -6.80 5.58 9.61
CA LEU A 41 -6.74 5.32 8.17
C LEU A 41 -6.41 6.58 7.36
N THR A 42 -6.89 7.76 7.77
CA THR A 42 -6.55 9.03 7.13
C THR A 42 -5.07 9.36 7.23
N LEU A 43 -4.44 9.12 8.40
CA LEU A 43 -3.01 9.31 8.58
C LEU A 43 -2.21 8.31 7.73
N LYS A 44 -2.65 7.05 7.70
CA LYS A 44 -2.05 5.98 6.89
C LYS A 44 -2.12 6.32 5.40
N MET A 45 -3.23 6.91 4.95
CA MET A 45 -3.41 7.40 3.58
C MET A 45 -2.44 8.55 3.25
N ASN A 46 -2.28 9.49 4.17
CA ASN A 46 -1.31 10.58 3.98
C ASN A 46 0.14 10.05 3.89
N ALA A 47 0.51 9.11 4.76
CA ALA A 47 1.83 8.47 4.70
C ALA A 47 2.07 7.75 3.37
N LEU A 48 1.05 7.08 2.85
CA LEU A 48 1.09 6.45 1.52
C LEU A 48 1.34 7.47 0.40
N TYR A 49 0.68 8.63 0.43
CA TYR A 49 0.92 9.69 -0.56
C TYR A 49 2.31 10.31 -0.43
N GLN A 50 2.78 10.54 0.79
CA GLN A 50 4.15 11.03 1.03
C GLN A 50 5.19 10.04 0.47
N TRP A 51 5.02 8.76 0.77
CA TRP A 51 5.89 7.70 0.23
C TRP A 51 5.84 7.67 -1.30
N GLN A 52 4.65 7.77 -1.90
CA GLN A 52 4.52 7.80 -3.35
C GLN A 52 5.28 8.99 -3.96
N GLN A 53 5.16 10.18 -3.39
CA GLN A 53 5.84 11.38 -3.88
C GLN A 53 7.36 11.27 -3.76
N GLU A 54 7.87 10.66 -2.69
CA GLU A 54 9.30 10.49 -2.45
C GLU A 54 9.93 9.41 -3.33
N TYR A 55 9.32 8.23 -3.40
CA TYR A 55 9.93 7.05 -4.04
C TYR A 55 9.45 6.82 -5.48
N CYS A 56 8.27 7.33 -5.83
CA CYS A 56 7.62 7.12 -7.12
C CYS A 56 7.11 8.44 -7.75
N PRO A 57 7.92 9.51 -7.87
CA PRO A 57 7.44 10.84 -8.29
C PRO A 57 6.96 10.92 -9.74
N LYS A 58 7.30 9.94 -10.60
CA LYS A 58 7.04 9.97 -12.06
C LYS A 58 5.93 9.02 -12.51
N ILE A 59 5.19 8.41 -11.58
CA ILE A 59 4.11 7.50 -11.95
C ILE A 59 2.96 8.28 -12.58
N GLN A 60 2.39 7.75 -13.66
CA GLN A 60 1.27 8.39 -14.35
C GLN A 60 -0.05 8.11 -13.64
N TYR A 61 -0.17 6.90 -13.07
CA TYR A 61 -1.37 6.44 -12.38
C TYR A 61 -1.00 5.85 -11.03
N PHE A 62 -1.81 6.19 -10.04
CA PHE A 62 -1.70 5.68 -8.68
C PHE A 62 -3.06 5.15 -8.26
N LEU A 63 -3.11 3.87 -7.92
CA LEU A 63 -4.34 3.22 -7.46
C LEU A 63 -4.16 2.80 -6.01
N ARG A 64 -5.08 3.25 -5.16
CA ARG A 64 -5.30 2.67 -3.85
C ARG A 64 -6.47 1.70 -3.92
N ALA A 65 -6.30 0.56 -3.26
CA ALA A 65 -7.36 -0.38 -2.94
C ALA A 65 -7.23 -0.78 -1.46
N ASP A 66 -8.37 -1.10 -0.84
CA ASP A 66 -8.42 -1.65 0.50
C ASP A 66 -8.36 -3.20 0.43
N GLU A 67 -8.00 -3.84 1.54
CA GLU A 67 -7.79 -5.30 1.61
C GLU A 67 -9.06 -6.14 1.35
N ASP A 68 -10.24 -5.51 1.45
CA ASP A 68 -11.55 -6.09 1.21
C ASP A 68 -12.17 -5.66 -0.14
N THR A 69 -11.36 -5.07 -1.02
CA THR A 69 -11.80 -4.65 -2.36
C THR A 69 -11.28 -5.58 -3.45
N VAL A 70 -12.08 -5.79 -4.50
CA VAL A 70 -11.67 -6.58 -5.68
C VAL A 70 -11.36 -5.62 -6.82
N LEU A 71 -10.16 -5.75 -7.39
CA LEU A 71 -9.71 -4.97 -8.53
C LEU A 71 -9.73 -5.80 -9.81
N ASP A 72 -10.44 -5.31 -10.83
CA ASP A 72 -10.30 -5.79 -12.21
C ASP A 72 -9.14 -5.05 -12.89
N VAL A 73 -7.95 -5.65 -12.82
CA VAL A 73 -6.72 -5.08 -13.36
C VAL A 73 -6.73 -4.98 -14.88
N HIS A 74 -7.42 -5.87 -15.59
CA HIS A 74 -7.52 -5.83 -17.05
C HIS A 74 -8.33 -4.63 -17.52
N ARG A 75 -9.41 -4.33 -16.80
CA ARG A 75 -10.22 -3.16 -17.08
C ARG A 75 -9.52 -1.85 -16.73
N PHE A 76 -8.67 -1.86 -15.71
CA PHE A 76 -7.83 -0.72 -15.38
C PHE A 76 -6.89 -0.36 -16.54
N ASP A 77 -6.17 -1.34 -17.10
CA ASP A 77 -5.27 -1.10 -18.22
C ASP A 77 -6.01 -0.50 -19.44
N HIS A 78 -7.24 -0.93 -19.70
CA HIS A 78 -8.04 -0.34 -20.78
C HIS A 78 -8.34 1.15 -20.56
N PHE A 79 -8.72 1.59 -19.35
CA PHE A 79 -9.07 2.99 -19.11
C PHE A 79 -7.86 3.91 -19.02
N PHE A 80 -6.75 3.41 -18.48
CA PHE A 80 -5.60 4.25 -18.14
C PHE A 80 -4.44 4.15 -19.14
N VAL A 81 -4.30 3.05 -19.89
CA VAL A 81 -3.23 2.91 -20.90
C VAL A 81 -3.69 3.31 -22.30
N ALA A 82 -5.00 3.28 -22.60
CA ALA A 82 -5.52 3.48 -23.95
C ALA A 82 -5.72 4.94 -24.41
N THR A 83 -5.20 5.94 -23.69
CA THR A 83 -5.35 7.36 -24.07
C THR A 83 -4.01 8.02 -24.44
N VAL A 84 -3.18 7.31 -25.20
CA VAL A 84 -2.05 7.90 -25.94
C VAL A 84 -2.10 7.44 -27.38
#